data_AF-A0A1G8VT98-F1
#
_entry.id   AF-A0A1G8VT98-F1
#
_cell.length_a   1.000
_cell.length_b   1.000
_cell.length_c   1.000
_cell.angle_alpha   90.00
_cell.angle_beta   90.00
_cell.angle_gamma   90.00
#
_symmetry.space_group_name_H-M   'P 1'
#
loop_
_entity.id
_entity.type
_entity.pdbx_description
1 polymer ?
#
loop_
_entity_poly.entity_id
_entity_poly.type
_entity_poly.pdbx_seq_one_letter_code
_entity_poly.pdbx_strand_id
1 'polypeptide(L)' 'MQIKELEREIRLLQLKLYKLGEQTDYYSSGEILRLSEKLDEKIIIYQKLLYKKGN' A
#
# COMPACT_ATOMS: atom_id res chain seq x y z
N MET A 1 9.41 12.51 4.83
CA MET A 1 8.72 11.29 5.30
C MET A 1 9.78 10.26 5.65
N GLN A 2 9.75 9.70 6.86
CA GLN A 2 10.76 8.75 7.29
C GLN A 2 10.44 7.35 6.74
N ILE A 3 11.47 6.58 6.38
CA ILE A 3 11.32 5.22 5.80
C ILE A 3 10.41 4.32 6.65
N LYS A 4 10.52 4.40 7.99
CA LYS A 4 9.70 3.63 8.93
C LYS A 4 8.21 4.00 8.88
N GLU A 5 7.88 5.26 8.63
CA GLU A 5 6.48 5.68 8.47
C GLU A 5 5.89 5.08 7.19
N LEU A 6 6.69 5.04 6.13
CA LEU A 6 6.29 4.51 4.83
C LEU A 6 6.06 2.98 4.87
N GLU A 7 6.93 2.24 5.57
CA GLU A 7 6.74 0.80 5.82
C GLU A 7 5.46 0.51 6.60
N ARG A 8 5.17 1.33 7.62
CA ARG A 8 3.94 1.20 8.42
C ARG A 8 2.70 1.42 7.56
N GLU A 9 2.73 2.43 6.70
CA GLU A 9 1.62 2.73 5.80
C GLU A 9 1.40 1.65 4.74
N ILE A 10 2.47 1.10 4.17
CA ILE A 10 2.41 -0.03 3.24
C ILE A 10 1.75 -1.24 3.92
N ARG A 11 2.19 -1.60 5.14
CA ARG A 11 1.58 -2.70 5.91
C ARG A 11 0.11 -2.47 6.22
N LEU A 12 -0.27 -1.25 6.59
CA LEU A 12 -1.67 -0.91 6.88
C LEU A 12 -2.56 -1.03 5.62
N LEU A 13 -2.05 -0.63 4.46
CA LEU A 13 -2.76 -0.78 3.19
C LEU A 13 -2.89 -2.25 2.78
N GLN A 14 -1.84 -3.05 2.93
CA GLN A 14 -1.88 -4.50 2.69
C GLN A 14 -2.91 -5.20 3.59
N LEU A 15 -2.93 -4.89 4.89
CA LEU A 15 -3.91 -5.44 5.82
C LEU A 15 -5.35 -5.05 5.48
N LYS A 16 -5.55 -3.83 4.99
CA LYS A 16 -6.87 -3.38 4.53
C LYS A 16 -7.30 -4.16 3.28
N LEU A 17 -6.43 -4.25 2.27
CA LEU A 17 -6.73 -5.02 1.05
C LEU A 17 -7.02 -6.49 1.35
N TYR A 18 -6.26 -7.12 2.26
CA TYR A 18 -6.50 -8.49 2.68
C TYR A 18 -7.88 -8.66 3.35
N LYS A 19 -8.22 -7.78 4.29
CA LYS A 19 -9.54 -7.79 4.95
C LYS A 19 -10.71 -7.54 3.97
N LEU A 20 -10.49 -6.70 2.97
CA LEU A 20 -11.49 -6.44 1.92
C LEU A 20 -11.67 -7.65 1.01
N GLY A 21 -10.57 -8.33 0.67
CA GLY A 21 -10.59 -9.58 -0.09
C GLY A 21 -11.18 -10.76 0.68
N GLU A 22 -11.14 -10.77 2.01
CA GLU A 22 -11.84 -11.78 2.83
C GLU A 22 -13.35 -11.48 3.00
N GLN A 23 -13.77 -10.22 2.82
CA GLN A 23 -15.17 -9.77 2.97
C GLN A 23 -15.85 -9.56 1.60
N THR A 24 -15.58 -10.46 0.63
CA THR A 24 -15.96 -10.34 -0.80
C THR A 24 -17.44 -10.08 -1.08
N ASP A 25 -18.33 -10.25 -0.11
CA ASP A 25 -19.76 -9.96 -0.26
C ASP A 25 -20.14 -8.47 -0.07
N TYR A 26 -19.27 -7.63 0.51
CA TYR A 26 -19.62 -6.26 0.92
C TYR A 26 -18.83 -5.12 0.27
N TYR A 27 -17.77 -5.42 -0.48
CA TYR A 27 -16.90 -4.38 -1.05
C TYR A 27 -16.97 -4.33 -2.57
N SER A 28 -17.11 -3.12 -3.09
CA SER A 28 -17.11 -2.90 -4.53
C SER A 28 -15.70 -3.10 -5.10
N SER A 29 -15.58 -3.75 -6.25
CA SER A 29 -14.30 -3.92 -6.95
C SER A 29 -13.56 -2.59 -7.17
N GLY A 30 -14.27 -1.46 -7.21
CA GLY A 30 -13.69 -0.12 -7.31
C GLY A 30 -12.98 0.37 -6.05
N GLU A 31 -13.41 -0.05 -4.85
CA GLU A 31 -12.73 0.28 -3.60
C GLU A 31 -11.45 -0.53 -3.44
N ILE A 32 -11.49 -1.81 -3.83
CA ILE A 32 -10.30 -2.67 -3.89
C ILE A 32 -9.28 -2.09 -4.87
N LEU A 33 -9.72 -1.70 -6.07
CA LEU A 33 -8.86 -1.08 -7.08
C LEU A 33 -8.20 0.20 -6.56
N ARG A 34 -8.97 1.13 -5.98
CA ARG A 34 -8.43 2.38 -5.43
C ARG A 34 -7.43 2.16 -4.30
N LEU A 35 -7.62 1.14 -3.48
CA LEU A 35 -6.69 0.81 -2.40
C LEU A 35 -5.42 0.13 -2.94
N SER A 36 -5.54 -0.65 -4.01
CA SER A 36 -4.40 -1.22 -4.72
C SER A 36 -3.53 -0.12 -5.35
N GLU A 37 -4.13 0.84 -6.06
CA GLU A 37 -3.41 1.97 -6.66
C GLU A 37 -2.65 2.78 -5.61
N LYS A 38 -3.28 3.04 -4.46
CA LYS A 38 -2.62 3.72 -3.33
C LYS A 38 -1.48 2.92 -2.73
N LEU A 39 -1.57 1.59 -2.71
CA LEU A 39 -0.49 0.74 -2.24
C LEU A 39 0.69 0.80 -3.22
N ASP A 40 0.43 0.71 -4.51
CA ASP A 40 1.46 0.78 -5.56
C ASP A 40 2.20 2.12 -5.55
N GLU A 41 1.49 3.24 -5.40
CA GLU A 41 2.12 4.56 -5.25
C GLU A 41 3.12 4.61 -4.08
N LYS A 42 2.74 4.05 -2.92
CA LYS A 42 3.61 4.04 -1.73
C LYS A 42 4.81 3.11 -1.93
N ILE A 43 4.63 1.97 -2.58
CA ILE A 43 5.75 1.06 -2.92
C ILE A 43 6.74 1.75 -3.85
N ILE A 44 6.27 2.47 -4.88
CA ILE A 44 7.14 3.21 -5.80
C ILE A 44 7.94 4.28 -5.05
N ILE A 45 7.31 5.02 -4.14
CA ILE A 45 8.00 6.03 -3.32
C ILE A 45 9.05 5.36 -2.43
N TYR A 46 8.72 4.23 -1.80
CA TYR A 46 9.65 3.46 -0.98
C TYR A 46 10.89 3.01 -1.76
N GLN A 47 10.69 2.42 -2.94
CA GLN A 47 11.77 1.95 -3.81
C GLN A 47 12.67 3.11 -4.25
N LYS A 48 12.09 4.26 -4.62
CA LYS A 48 12.86 5.47 -4.97
C LYS A 48 13.70 5.98 -3.81
N LEU A 49 13.18 5.94 -2.58
CA LEU A 49 13.91 6.35 -1.38
C LEU A 49 15.04 5.38 -1.03
N LEU A 50 14.83 4.07 -1.17
CA LEU A 50 15.88 3.07 -0.99
C LEU A 50 16.99 3.23 -2.03
N TYR A 51 16.63 3.41 -3.30
CA TYR A 51 17.59 3.63 -4.38
C TYR A 51 18.47 4.88 -4.13
N LYS A 52 17.87 5.97 -3.63
CA LYS A 52 18.60 7.19 -3.26
C LYS A 52 19.47 7.05 -2.00
N LYS A 53 19.24 6.04 -1.16
CA LYS A 53 20.03 5.80 0.06
C LYS A 53 21.21 4.86 -0.17
N GLY A 54 21.21 4.13 -1.30
CA GLY A 54 22.29 3.24 -1.73
C GLY A 54 23.30 3.85 -2.71
N ASN A 55 23.11 5.12 -3.07
CA ASN A 55 24.02 5.97 -3.86
C ASN A 55 24.51 7.11 -2.97
#